data_AF-A0A4R4UAP0-F1
#
_entry.id   AF-A0A4R4UAP0-F1
#
_cell.length_a   1.000
_cell.length_b   1.000
_cell.length_c   1.000
_cell.angle_alpha   90.00
_cell.angle_beta   90.00
_cell.angle_gamma   90.00
#
_symmetry.space_group_name_H-M   'P 1'
#
loop_
_entity.id
_entity.type
_entity.pdbx_description
1 polymer ?
#
loop_
_entity_poly.entity_id
_entity_poly.type
_entity_poly.pdbx_seq_one_letter_code
_entity_poly.pdbx_strand_id
1 'polypeptide(L)'
;MATEYRLTLAGDIPLDVLAGVVAPGGVEESAVDGRPRVLSADLSDRCGYTVSIYAGSHGYFEAEDGDGSVWEWEPERYVNIGFRLGKGESSDRATREMLASVARVLGERPEDAALILDADWLLLTRFSGTLRRHAPSWWGVHGGDDLVGR
;
A
#
# COMPACT_ATOMS: atom_id res chain seq x y z
N MET A 1 16.54 -5.78 7.93
CA MET A 1 15.32 -4.98 7.83
C MET A 1 14.73 -5.22 6.46
N ALA A 2 13.54 -5.80 6.44
CA ALA A 2 12.70 -5.87 5.25
C ALA A 2 12.25 -4.46 4.90
N THR A 3 11.95 -4.20 3.63
CA THR A 3 11.33 -2.95 3.20
C THR A 3 9.82 -3.12 3.26
N GLU A 4 9.13 -2.16 3.88
CA GLU A 4 7.69 -2.22 4.09
C GLU A 4 7.00 -1.05 3.38
N TYR A 5 6.06 -1.36 2.50
CA TYR A 5 5.18 -0.37 1.89
C TYR A 5 3.78 -0.54 2.47
N ARG A 6 3.10 0.57 2.74
CA ARG A 6 1.72 0.54 3.20
C ARG A 6 0.88 1.46 2.32
N LEU A 7 -0.08 0.87 1.62
CA LEU A 7 -1.15 1.60 0.96
C LEU A 7 -2.35 1.68 1.91
N THR A 8 -2.73 2.88 2.30
CA THR A 8 -3.93 3.15 3.09
C THR A 8 -5.02 3.70 2.17
N LEU A 9 -6.24 3.19 2.29
CA LEU A 9 -7.44 3.67 1.61
C LEU A 9 -8.46 4.14 2.66
N ALA A 10 -9.03 5.33 2.50
CA ALA A 10 -10.09 5.81 3.38
C ALA A 10 -11.45 5.20 3.02
N GLY A 11 -12.17 4.75 4.05
CA GLY A 11 -13.53 4.23 3.93
C GLY A 11 -13.69 2.81 4.44
N ASP A 12 -14.91 2.30 4.28
CA ASP A 12 -15.31 0.96 4.70
C ASP A 12 -15.29 -0.01 3.51
N ILE A 13 -14.09 -0.43 3.12
CA ILE A 13 -13.88 -1.27 1.94
C ILE A 13 -13.89 -2.74 2.37
N PRO A 14 -14.69 -3.62 1.72
CA PRO A 14 -14.65 -5.05 2.01
C PRO A 14 -13.26 -5.64 1.74
N LEU A 15 -12.66 -6.29 2.75
CA LEU A 15 -11.31 -6.84 2.65
C LEU A 15 -11.19 -7.88 1.53
N ASP A 16 -12.24 -8.68 1.32
CA ASP A 16 -12.27 -9.74 0.31
C ASP A 16 -12.22 -9.18 -1.13
N VAL A 17 -12.79 -7.98 -1.34
CA VAL A 17 -12.71 -7.28 -2.64
C VAL A 17 -11.26 -6.87 -2.90
N LEU A 18 -10.60 -6.27 -1.91
CA LEU A 18 -9.20 -5.86 -2.05
C LEU A 18 -8.26 -7.06 -2.18
N ALA A 19 -8.53 -8.16 -1.45
CA ALA A 19 -7.79 -9.40 -1.57
C ALA A 19 -7.84 -9.98 -2.98
N GLY A 20 -9.01 -9.94 -3.64
CA GLY A 20 -9.15 -10.36 -5.03
C GLY A 20 -8.28 -9.57 -6.01
N VAL A 21 -8.01 -8.29 -5.71
CA VAL A 21 -7.17 -7.42 -6.54
C VAL A 21 -5.68 -7.65 -6.27
N VAL A 22 -5.27 -7.66 -5.01
CA VAL A 22 -3.83 -7.69 -4.64
C VAL A 22 -3.25 -9.10 -4.55
N ALA A 23 -4.09 -10.12 -4.36
CA ALA A 23 -3.71 -11.51 -4.21
C ALA A 23 -4.74 -12.46 -4.88
N PRO A 24 -4.89 -12.41 -6.23
CA PRO A 24 -5.88 -13.21 -6.96
C PRO A 24 -5.67 -14.73 -6.84
N GLY A 25 -4.54 -15.18 -6.31
CA GLY A 25 -4.28 -16.59 -5.99
C GLY A 25 -4.86 -17.09 -4.67
N GLY A 26 -5.54 -16.21 -3.92
CA GLY A 26 -6.10 -16.50 -2.61
C GLY A 26 -5.31 -15.86 -1.47
N VAL A 27 -6.01 -15.68 -0.35
CA VAL A 27 -5.49 -15.17 0.91
C VAL A 27 -5.82 -16.16 2.03
N GLU A 28 -4.93 -16.24 3.00
CA GLU A 28 -5.20 -16.85 4.30
C GLU A 28 -5.83 -15.81 5.21
N GLU A 29 -6.82 -16.23 6.00
CA GLU A 29 -7.45 -15.39 7.00
C GLU A 29 -6.89 -15.71 8.39
N SER A 30 -6.51 -14.66 9.12
CA SER A 30 -6.27 -14.72 10.55
C SER A 30 -7.30 -13.85 11.26
N ALA A 31 -8.23 -14.50 11.94
CA ALA A 31 -9.12 -13.89 12.93
C ALA A 31 -8.87 -14.60 14.26
N VAL A 32 -8.11 -13.95 15.14
CA VAL A 32 -7.95 -14.39 16.53
C VAL A 32 -8.93 -13.59 17.38
N ASP A 33 -9.63 -14.23 18.31
CA ASP A 33 -10.60 -13.57 19.18
C ASP A 33 -10.03 -12.28 19.79
N GLY A 34 -10.75 -11.17 19.59
CA GLY A 34 -10.37 -9.84 20.06
C GLY A 34 -9.34 -9.09 19.20
N ARG A 35 -8.87 -9.65 18.07
CA ARG A 35 -8.02 -8.94 17.10
C ARG A 35 -8.78 -8.57 15.83
N PRO A 36 -8.42 -7.46 15.16
CA PRO A 36 -8.94 -7.15 13.84
C PRO A 36 -8.70 -8.30 12.86
N ARG A 37 -9.69 -8.57 12.01
CA ARG A 37 -9.55 -9.53 10.90
C ARG A 37 -8.40 -9.09 10.00
N VAL A 38 -7.49 -9.99 9.70
CA VAL A 38 -6.38 -9.77 8.76
C VAL A 38 -6.43 -10.84 7.67
N LEU A 39 -6.35 -10.41 6.41
CA LEU A 39 -6.11 -11.28 5.26
C LEU A 39 -4.65 -11.17 4.85
N SER A 40 -3.99 -12.28 4.56
CA SER A 40 -2.59 -12.27 4.13
C SER A 40 -2.32 -13.28 3.03
N ALA A 41 -1.35 -13.01 2.17
CA ALA A 41 -0.86 -13.99 1.21
C ALA A 41 0.66 -13.91 1.11
N ASP A 42 1.31 -15.07 1.09
CA ASP A 42 2.71 -15.16 0.71
C ASP A 42 2.83 -15.18 -0.81
N LEU A 43 3.35 -14.09 -1.37
CA LEU A 43 3.63 -13.93 -2.79
C LEU A 43 5.14 -13.87 -3.05
N SER A 44 5.98 -14.30 -2.10
CA SER A 44 7.43 -14.17 -2.19
C SER A 44 8.02 -14.84 -3.43
N ASP A 45 7.55 -16.04 -3.78
CA ASP A 45 8.05 -16.77 -4.95
C ASP A 45 7.68 -16.11 -6.29
N ARG A 46 6.50 -15.46 -6.36
CA ARG A 46 5.97 -14.89 -7.60
C ARG A 46 6.31 -13.42 -7.77
N CYS A 47 6.10 -12.65 -6.70
CA CYS A 47 6.14 -11.20 -6.67
C CYS A 47 7.23 -10.66 -5.73
N GLY A 48 7.89 -11.50 -4.92
CA GLY A 48 8.99 -11.07 -4.06
C GLY A 48 8.57 -10.38 -2.76
N TYR A 49 7.29 -10.44 -2.40
CA TYR A 49 6.76 -9.86 -1.16
C TYR A 49 5.65 -10.71 -0.53
N THR A 50 5.41 -10.51 0.76
CA THR A 50 4.19 -10.93 1.44
C THR A 50 3.23 -9.75 1.53
N VAL A 51 1.93 -9.99 1.39
CA VAL A 51 0.88 -8.96 1.54
C VAL A 51 0.02 -9.23 2.77
N SER A 52 -0.40 -8.17 3.44
CA SER A 52 -1.40 -8.19 4.52
C SER A 52 -2.45 -7.10 4.30
N ILE A 53 -3.70 -7.38 4.65
CA ILE A 53 -4.85 -6.48 4.45
C ILE A 53 -5.68 -6.47 5.72
N TYR A 54 -5.95 -5.29 6.26
CA TYR A 54 -6.76 -5.16 7.47
C TYR A 54 -7.48 -3.80 7.52
N ALA A 55 -8.66 -3.81 8.13
CA ALA A 55 -9.45 -2.60 8.35
C ALA A 55 -9.14 -1.99 9.72
N GLY A 56 -9.36 -0.69 9.84
CA GLY A 56 -9.31 0.04 11.11
C GLY A 56 -10.21 1.27 11.11
N SER A 57 -10.22 1.95 12.25
CA SER A 57 -10.98 3.18 12.47
C SER A 57 -10.17 4.16 13.31
N HIS A 58 -10.46 5.45 13.21
CA HIS A 58 -9.74 6.52 13.90
C HIS A 58 -8.23 6.44 13.59
N GLY A 59 -7.90 6.36 12.30
CA GLY A 59 -6.53 6.26 11.84
C GLY A 59 -5.78 7.58 12.05
N TYR A 60 -4.49 7.49 12.32
CA TYR A 60 -3.56 8.61 12.25
C TYR A 60 -2.33 8.13 11.47
N PHE A 61 -2.07 8.79 10.35
CA PHE A 61 -0.95 8.48 9.47
C PHE A 61 -0.08 9.72 9.33
N GLU A 62 1.21 9.55 9.56
CA GLU A 62 2.22 10.58 9.45
C GLU A 62 3.34 10.05 8.55
N ALA A 63 3.90 10.91 7.72
CA ALA A 63 5.09 10.61 6.92
C ALA A 63 5.78 11.90 6.46
N GLU A 64 7.08 11.82 6.22
CA GLU A 64 7.89 12.89 5.64
C GLU A 64 7.66 12.97 4.12
N ASP A 65 7.38 14.17 3.60
CA ASP A 65 7.38 14.47 2.17
C ASP A 65 8.84 14.65 1.68
N GLY A 66 9.05 14.60 0.37
CA GLY A 66 10.37 14.74 -0.25
C GLY A 66 11.05 16.10 -0.05
N ASP A 67 10.35 17.09 0.49
CA ASP A 67 10.89 18.41 0.88
C ASP A 67 11.21 18.52 2.38
N GLY A 68 11.02 17.44 3.15
CA GLY A 68 11.25 17.37 4.60
C GLY A 68 10.10 17.94 5.43
N SER A 69 8.97 18.33 4.81
CA SER A 69 7.75 18.64 5.55
C SER A 69 7.06 17.37 6.05
N VAL A 70 6.35 17.48 7.16
CA VAL A 70 5.54 16.38 7.71
C VAL A 70 4.15 16.45 7.11
N TRP A 71 3.69 15.33 6.55
CA TRP A 71 2.34 15.14 6.08
C TRP A 71 1.56 14.28 7.07
N GLU A 72 0.32 14.68 7.36
CA GLU A 72 -0.56 14.02 8.32
C GLU A 72 -1.93 13.74 7.69
N TRP A 73 -2.55 12.63 8.09
CA TRP A 73 -3.89 12.26 7.65
C TRP A 73 -4.64 11.40 8.67
N GLU A 74 -5.88 11.80 8.94
CA GLU A 74 -6.77 11.16 9.91
C GLU A 74 -8.07 10.62 9.27
N PRO A 75 -8.05 9.42 8.67
CA PRO A 75 -9.28 8.80 8.16
C PRO A 75 -10.08 8.14 9.29
N GLU A 76 -11.37 8.46 9.37
CA GLU A 76 -12.31 7.88 10.35
C GLU A 76 -12.43 6.34 10.21
N ARG A 77 -12.47 5.84 8.97
CA ARG A 77 -12.40 4.41 8.64
C ARG A 77 -11.37 4.22 7.55
N TYR A 78 -10.63 3.12 7.58
CA TYR A 78 -9.63 2.85 6.57
C TYR A 78 -9.39 1.35 6.37
N VAL A 79 -8.77 1.03 5.24
CA VAL A 79 -8.12 -0.27 5.00
C VAL A 79 -6.65 -0.03 4.70
N ASN A 80 -5.79 -0.80 5.36
CA ASN A 80 -4.37 -0.85 5.10
C ASN A 80 -4.03 -2.11 4.30
N ILE A 81 -3.22 -1.95 3.27
CA ILE A 81 -2.58 -3.01 2.51
C ILE A 81 -1.07 -2.87 2.73
N GLY A 82 -0.49 -3.79 3.49
CA GLY A 82 0.94 -3.85 3.77
C GLY A 82 1.65 -4.79 2.80
N PHE A 83 2.75 -4.35 2.21
CA PHE A 83 3.65 -5.13 1.38
C PHE A 83 5.00 -5.22 2.07
N ARG A 84 5.41 -6.44 2.44
CA ARG A 84 6.69 -6.70 3.10
C ARG A 84 7.63 -7.39 2.14
N LEU A 85 8.70 -6.70 1.74
CA LEU A 85 9.71 -7.18 0.81
C LEU A 85 10.93 -7.71 1.57
N GLY A 86 11.35 -8.93 1.25
CA GLY A 86 12.59 -9.52 1.80
C GLY A 86 13.85 -8.78 1.33
N LYS A 87 14.96 -8.92 2.08
CA LYS A 87 16.28 -8.43 1.63
C LYS A 87 16.82 -9.31 0.50
N GLY A 88 17.24 -8.71 -0.61
CA GLY A 88 17.99 -9.40 -1.68
C GLY A 88 17.93 -8.68 -3.02
N GLU A 89 18.63 -9.20 -4.04
CA GLU A 89 18.63 -8.70 -5.43
C GLU A 89 17.22 -8.71 -6.08
N SER A 90 16.24 -9.35 -5.44
CA SER A 90 14.84 -9.34 -5.85
C SER A 90 14.10 -8.04 -5.49
N SER A 91 14.70 -7.11 -4.74
CA SER A 91 14.01 -5.90 -4.22
C SER A 91 13.45 -5.00 -5.33
N ASP A 92 14.18 -4.81 -6.43
CA ASP A 92 13.73 -3.92 -7.51
C ASP A 92 12.56 -4.52 -8.27
N ARG A 93 12.64 -5.82 -8.59
CA ARG A 93 11.52 -6.55 -9.19
C ARG A 93 10.31 -6.53 -8.25
N ALA A 94 10.52 -6.83 -6.97
CA ALA A 94 9.45 -6.87 -5.99
C ALA A 94 8.79 -5.49 -5.80
N THR A 95 9.58 -4.42 -5.85
CA THR A 95 9.07 -3.04 -5.82
C THR A 95 8.20 -2.76 -7.04
N ARG A 96 8.61 -3.16 -8.25
CA ARG A 96 7.78 -3.01 -9.46
C ARG A 96 6.48 -3.81 -9.39
N GLU A 97 6.53 -5.06 -8.92
CA GLU A 97 5.34 -5.89 -8.72
C GLU A 97 4.40 -5.30 -7.66
N MET A 98 4.95 -4.70 -6.60
CA MET A 98 4.19 -3.98 -5.58
C MET A 98 3.52 -2.74 -6.17
N LEU A 99 4.26 -1.91 -6.92
CA LEU A 99 3.70 -0.72 -7.58
C LEU A 99 2.61 -1.09 -8.60
N ALA A 100 2.77 -2.19 -9.33
CA ALA A 100 1.72 -2.70 -10.21
C ALA A 100 0.46 -3.12 -9.44
N SER A 101 0.62 -3.71 -8.25
CA SER A 101 -0.51 -4.03 -7.36
C SER A 101 -1.20 -2.76 -6.85
N VAL A 102 -0.43 -1.77 -6.41
CA VAL A 102 -0.94 -0.43 -6.02
C VAL A 102 -1.70 0.21 -7.17
N ALA A 103 -1.17 0.16 -8.40
CA ALA A 103 -1.83 0.73 -9.57
C ALA A 103 -3.18 0.08 -9.87
N ARG A 104 -3.29 -1.26 -9.76
CA ARG A 104 -4.56 -1.98 -9.92
C ARG A 104 -5.58 -1.55 -8.87
N VAL A 105 -5.16 -1.48 -7.60
CA VAL A 105 -6.04 -1.01 -6.52
C VAL A 105 -6.53 0.41 -6.80
N LEU A 106 -5.62 1.35 -7.10
CA LEU A 106 -6.00 2.73 -7.40
C LEU A 106 -6.86 2.85 -8.66
N GLY A 107 -6.68 1.98 -9.66
CA GLY A 107 -7.51 1.96 -10.88
C GLY A 107 -8.93 1.44 -10.66
N GLU A 108 -9.12 0.50 -9.73
CA GLU A 108 -10.44 -0.10 -9.45
C GLU A 108 -11.21 0.61 -8.33
N ARG A 109 -10.53 1.39 -7.50
CA ARG A 109 -11.04 1.97 -6.26
C ARG A 109 -10.95 3.50 -6.30
N PRO A 110 -12.03 4.26 -6.04
CA PRO A 110 -12.00 5.73 -6.08
C PRO A 110 -11.54 6.41 -4.78
N GLU A 111 -11.35 5.65 -3.69
CA GLU A 111 -11.15 6.19 -2.34
C GLU A 111 -9.88 7.05 -2.19
N ASP A 112 -9.89 8.02 -1.28
CA ASP A 112 -8.65 8.72 -0.94
C ASP A 112 -7.61 7.74 -0.42
N ALA A 113 -6.35 7.96 -0.78
CA ALA A 113 -5.29 6.99 -0.57
C ALA A 113 -3.94 7.64 -0.22
N ALA A 114 -3.12 6.90 0.52
CA ALA A 114 -1.72 7.27 0.76
C ALA A 114 -0.82 6.03 0.70
N LEU A 115 0.33 6.13 0.04
CA LEU A 115 1.37 5.11 0.02
C LEU A 115 2.57 5.61 0.82
N ILE A 116 2.91 4.90 1.89
CA ILE A 116 4.01 5.21 2.81
C ILE A 116 5.03 4.08 2.79
N LEU A 117 6.31 4.44 2.75
CA LEU A 117 7.46 3.54 2.81
C LEU A 117 8.09 3.56 4.21
N ASP A 118 8.32 2.38 4.76
CA ASP A 118 8.97 2.12 6.06
C ASP A 118 8.38 2.92 7.22
N ALA A 119 7.09 3.27 7.11
CA ALA A 119 6.34 4.16 8.01
C ALA A 119 6.86 5.61 8.10
N ASP A 120 7.88 5.97 7.32
CA ASP A 120 8.56 7.26 7.44
C ASP A 120 8.37 8.14 6.20
N TRP A 121 8.29 7.56 5.00
CA TRP A 121 8.38 8.34 3.75
C TRP A 121 7.08 8.32 2.96
N LEU A 122 6.54 9.50 2.67
CA LEU A 122 5.37 9.63 1.79
C LEU A 122 5.81 9.48 0.34
N LEU A 123 5.23 8.50 -0.35
CA LEU A 123 5.53 8.26 -1.76
C LEU A 123 4.43 8.77 -2.68
N LEU A 124 3.17 8.57 -2.31
CA LEU A 124 2.03 8.92 -3.15
C LEU A 124 0.83 9.25 -2.29
N THR A 125 0.05 10.23 -2.74
CA THR A 125 -1.30 10.48 -2.22
C THR A 125 -2.30 10.52 -3.37
N ARG A 126 -3.53 10.14 -3.08
CA ARG A 126 -4.71 10.46 -3.87
C ARG A 126 -5.72 11.11 -2.98
N PHE A 127 -6.07 12.36 -3.26
CA PHE A 127 -7.12 13.08 -2.53
C PHE A 127 -8.09 13.75 -3.49
N SER A 128 -9.39 13.55 -3.26
CA SER A 128 -10.45 14.07 -4.13
C SER A 128 -10.20 13.72 -5.60
N GLY A 129 -9.78 12.48 -5.85
CA GLY A 129 -9.45 11.97 -7.19
C GLY A 129 -8.14 12.47 -7.79
N THR A 130 -7.41 13.36 -7.13
CA THR A 130 -6.12 13.88 -7.62
C THR A 130 -4.97 13.05 -7.07
N LEU A 131 -4.21 12.40 -7.96
CA LEU A 131 -3.04 11.63 -7.61
C LEU A 131 -1.77 12.50 -7.66
N ARG A 132 -1.02 12.51 -6.57
CA ARG A 132 0.24 13.26 -6.41
C ARG A 132 1.36 12.31 -5.99
N ARG A 133 2.49 12.42 -6.67
CA ARG A 133 3.74 11.75 -6.29
C ARG A 133 4.56 12.67 -5.37
N HIS A 134 5.14 12.07 -4.35
CA HIS A 134 6.01 12.66 -3.33
C HIS A 134 7.40 12.02 -3.43
N ALA A 135 8.46 12.54 -2.81
CA ALA A 135 9.81 11.93 -2.88
C ALA A 135 10.34 11.70 -4.33
N PRO A 136 10.63 12.77 -5.10
CA PRO A 136 11.01 12.66 -6.53
C PRO A 136 12.28 11.82 -6.79
N SER A 137 13.22 11.79 -5.84
CA SER A 137 14.43 10.96 -5.90
C SER A 137 14.10 9.47 -5.91
N TRP A 138 13.13 9.03 -5.12
CA TRP A 138 12.68 7.64 -5.05
C TRP A 138 11.99 7.22 -6.36
N TRP A 139 11.06 8.04 -6.86
CA TRP A 139 10.40 7.79 -8.15
C TRP A 139 11.36 7.80 -9.33
N GLY A 140 12.43 8.60 -9.27
CA GLY A 140 13.48 8.61 -10.31
C GLY A 140 14.22 7.28 -10.42
N VAL A 141 14.30 6.49 -9.34
CA VAL A 141 14.97 5.18 -9.31
C VAL A 141 14.00 4.05 -9.64
N HIS A 142 12.81 4.06 -9.03
CA HIS A 142 11.87 2.94 -9.09
C HIS A 142 10.82 3.06 -10.21
N GLY A 143 10.66 4.25 -10.81
CA GLY A 143 9.64 4.51 -11.83
C GLY A 143 8.22 4.49 -11.27
N GLY A 144 7.22 4.62 -12.13
CA GLY A 144 5.81 4.62 -11.72
C GLY A 144 4.86 5.23 -12.75
N ASP A 145 5.24 5.23 -14.03
CA ASP A 145 4.48 5.90 -15.08
C ASP A 145 3.08 5.27 -15.27
N ASP A 146 2.95 3.98 -14.96
CA ASP A 146 1.68 3.24 -14.98
C ASP A 146 0.70 3.64 -13.87
N LEU A 147 1.16 4.32 -12.80
CA LEU A 147 0.29 4.80 -11.71
C LEU A 147 -0.48 6.07 -12.08
N VAL A 148 -0.08 6.75 -13.16
CA VAL A 148 -0.65 8.05 -13.59
C VAL A 148 -1.42 7.92 -14.92
N GLY A 149 -1.57 6.69 -15.45
CA GLY A 149 -2.04 6.46 -16.81
C GLY A 149 -3.45 5.86 -16.94
N ARG A 150 -4.49 6.70 -16.85
CA ARG A 150 -5.61 6.72 -17.81
C ARG A 150 -6.48 7.95 -17.68
#